data_AF-A0A0F9RUD5-F1
#
_entry.id   AF-A0A0F9RUD5-F1
#
_cell.length_a   1.000
_cell.length_b   1.000
_cell.length_c   1.000
_cell.angle_alpha   90.00
_cell.angle_beta   90.00
_cell.angle_gamma   90.00
#
_symmetry.space_group_name_H-M   'P 1'
#
loop_
_entity.id
_entity.type
_entity.pdbx_description
1 polymer ?
#
loop_
_entity_poly.entity_id
_entity_poly.type
_entity_poly.pdbx_seq_one_letter_code
_entity_poly.pdbx_strand_id
1 'polypeptide(L)'
;MDLVVGLLIGWAKVHYGTVIVEDEKITDFSEKSSNKKGFVSRGIYIFEPSIFEEIEHGRVVSLEKEVFPKLAEERKLYGYFHEGHFMDIGMPETYDVFKRNFLERLVMSPKNNVR
;
A
#
# COMPACT_ATOMS: atom_id res chain seq x y z
N MET A 1 15.76 -3.68 18.71
CA MET A 1 14.74 -2.78 18.14
C MET A 1 13.72 -3.68 17.48
N ASP A 2 12.46 -3.60 17.91
CA ASP A 2 11.39 -4.36 17.26
C ASP A 2 11.19 -3.79 15.85
N LEU A 3 11.26 -4.63 14.82
CA LEU A 3 11.01 -4.24 13.44
C LEU A 3 9.59 -3.65 13.35
N VAL A 4 9.48 -2.40 12.89
CA VAL A 4 8.22 -1.71 12.64
C VAL A 4 8.15 -1.39 11.15
N VAL A 5 7.05 -1.80 10.52
CA VAL A 5 6.79 -1.49 9.11
C VAL A 5 5.46 -0.76 8.99
N GLY A 6 5.48 0.43 8.41
CA GLY A 6 4.28 1.24 8.16
C GLY A 6 3.82 1.10 6.72
N LEU A 7 2.54 0.82 6.51
CA LEU A 7 1.91 0.76 5.19
C LEU A 7 0.90 1.87 5.03
N LEU A 8 0.94 2.55 3.89
CA LEU A 8 -0.13 3.45 3.51
C LEU A 8 -1.35 2.64 3.08
N ILE A 9 -2.50 2.87 3.73
CA ILE A 9 -3.74 2.13 3.45
C ILE A 9 -4.91 3.05 3.10
N GLY A 10 -5.89 2.54 2.36
CA GLY A 10 -7.13 3.25 2.08
C GLY A 10 -8.23 2.37 1.48
N TRP A 11 -9.36 2.97 1.10
CA TRP A 11 -10.43 2.27 0.38
C TRP A 11 -10.14 2.23 -1.13
N ALA A 12 -10.34 1.07 -1.76
CA ALA A 12 -10.30 0.94 -3.22
C ALA A 12 -11.34 -0.05 -3.73
N LYS A 13 -11.85 0.21 -4.95
CA LYS A 13 -12.68 -0.74 -5.70
C LYS A 13 -11.76 -1.71 -6.44
N VAL A 14 -11.43 -2.83 -5.78
CA VAL A 14 -10.84 -4.08 -6.33
C VAL A 14 -9.41 -4.01 -6.94
N HIS A 15 -8.71 -5.15 -6.89
CA HIS A 15 -7.35 -5.48 -7.42
C HIS A 15 -6.11 -5.32 -6.53
N TYR A 16 -6.25 -4.94 -5.25
CA TYR A 16 -5.11 -4.73 -4.35
C TYR A 16 -5.03 -5.78 -3.22
N GLY A 17 -3.89 -5.83 -2.52
CA GLY A 17 -3.75 -6.59 -1.27
C GLY A 17 -4.70 -6.06 -0.21
N THR A 18 -5.43 -6.95 0.47
CA THR A 18 -6.39 -6.62 1.51
C THR A 18 -5.71 -6.68 2.87
N VAL A 19 -5.97 -5.68 3.71
CA VAL A 19 -5.46 -5.64 5.09
C VAL A 19 -6.59 -5.49 6.10
N ILE A 20 -6.44 -6.17 7.22
CA ILE A 20 -7.27 -6.03 8.42
C ILE A 20 -6.45 -5.28 9.46
N VAL A 21 -7.05 -4.27 10.11
CA VAL A 21 -6.37 -3.40 11.06
C VAL A 21 -7.08 -3.43 12.41
N GLU A 22 -6.32 -3.62 13.49
CA GLU A 22 -6.73 -3.51 14.89
C GLU A 22 -5.74 -2.59 15.61
N ASP A 23 -6.21 -1.52 16.25
CA ASP A 23 -5.37 -0.58 17.03
C ASP A 23 -4.09 -0.16 16.28
N GLU A 24 -4.26 0.28 15.02
CA GLU A 24 -3.21 0.71 14.08
C GLU A 24 -2.29 -0.42 13.56
N LYS A 25 -2.43 -1.63 14.07
CA LYS A 25 -1.65 -2.80 13.61
C LYS A 25 -2.39 -3.56 12.52
N ILE A 26 -1.67 -3.95 11.48
CA ILE A 26 -2.18 -4.88 10.48
C ILE A 26 -2.07 -6.29 11.07
N THR A 27 -3.20 -6.99 11.15
CA THR A 27 -3.30 -8.33 11.75
C THR A 27 -3.43 -9.45 10.72
N ASP A 28 -3.82 -9.09 9.50
CA ASP A 28 -3.90 -9.98 8.35
C ASP A 28 -3.51 -9.17 7.12
N PHE A 29 -2.52 -9.65 6.37
CA PHE A 29 -2.15 -9.10 5.07
C PHE A 29 -2.33 -10.22 4.04
N SER A 30 -3.33 -10.08 3.15
CA SER A 30 -3.59 -11.07 2.10
C SER A 30 -3.53 -10.46 0.72
N GLU A 31 -2.67 -10.98 -0.15
CA GLU A 31 -2.66 -10.56 -1.54
C GLU A 31 -3.88 -11.15 -2.27
N LYS A 32 -4.70 -10.28 -2.87
CA LYS A 32 -5.72 -10.64 -3.88
C LYS A 32 -6.64 -11.81 -3.51
N SER A 33 -7.26 -11.78 -2.33
CA SER A 33 -8.45 -12.61 -2.06
C SER A 33 -9.72 -11.81 -2.31
N SER A 34 -10.48 -12.15 -3.35
CA SER A 34 -11.68 -11.43 -3.83
C SER A 34 -12.83 -11.28 -2.83
N ASN A 35 -12.74 -11.94 -1.66
CA ASN A 35 -13.87 -12.13 -0.76
C ASN A 35 -13.70 -11.50 0.63
N LYS A 36 -12.55 -10.90 0.94
CA LYS A 36 -12.35 -10.17 2.21
C LYS A 36 -12.59 -8.67 1.99
N LYS A 37 -13.47 -8.08 2.79
CA LYS A 37 -13.60 -6.61 2.89
C LYS A 37 -12.50 -6.13 3.83
N GLY A 38 -11.69 -5.18 3.39
CA GLY A 38 -10.64 -4.57 4.19
C GLY A 38 -10.06 -3.34 3.49
N PHE A 39 -9.05 -2.73 4.10
CA PHE A 39 -8.31 -1.66 3.44
C PHE A 39 -7.35 -2.23 2.41
N VAL A 40 -6.85 -1.39 1.52
CA VAL A 40 -5.85 -1.80 0.53
C VAL A 40 -4.48 -1.20 0.82
N SER A 41 -3.43 -1.99 0.65
CA SER A 41 -2.06 -1.46 0.59
C SER A 41 -1.89 -0.59 -0.65
N ARG A 42 -1.28 0.60 -0.47
CA ARG A 42 -0.99 1.55 -1.55
C ARG A 42 0.45 1.44 -2.08
N GLY A 43 1.22 0.43 -1.67
CA GLY A 43 2.60 0.24 -2.15
C GLY A 43 3.60 1.30 -1.65
N ILE A 44 3.27 2.01 -0.57
CA ILE A 44 4.17 2.97 0.09
C ILE A 44 4.46 2.45 1.48
N TYR A 45 5.76 2.29 1.75
CA TYR A 45 6.25 1.60 2.93
C TYR A 45 7.34 2.39 3.64
N ILE A 46 7.32 2.36 4.97
CA ILE A 46 8.39 2.88 5.84
C ILE A 46 8.92 1.69 6.63
N PHE A 47 10.25 1.51 6.62
CA PHE A 47 10.91 0.35 7.23
C PHE A 47 12.01 0.78 8.19
N GLU A 48 12.15 0.05 9.29
CA GLU A 48 13.43 -0.04 10.00
C GLU A 48 14.44 -0.89 9.19
N PRO A 49 15.76 -0.60 9.26
CA PRO A 49 16.77 -1.35 8.51
C PRO A 49 16.78 -2.86 8.77
N SER A 50 16.28 -3.33 9.92
CA SER A 50 16.17 -4.76 10.24
C SER A 50 15.24 -5.51 9.29
N ILE A 51 14.43 -4.85 8.46
CA ILE A 51 13.62 -5.50 7.42
C ILE A 51 14.48 -6.33 6.45
N PHE A 52 15.74 -5.95 6.23
CA PHE A 52 16.63 -6.67 5.33
C PHE A 52 17.01 -8.07 5.86
N GLU A 53 16.86 -8.32 7.17
CA GLU A 53 17.05 -9.65 7.77
C GLU A 53 15.91 -10.61 7.38
N GLU A 54 14.73 -10.09 7.02
CA GLU A 54 13.58 -10.85 6.55
C GLU A 54 13.60 -11.12 5.03
N ILE A 55 14.52 -10.48 4.30
CA ILE A 55 14.63 -10.57 2.85
C ILE A 55 15.82 -11.46 2.49
N GLU A 56 15.53 -12.66 2.00
CA GLU A 56 16.56 -13.62 1.62
C GLU A 56 17.43 -13.10 0.45
N HIS A 57 18.74 -13.11 0.64
CA HIS A 57 19.70 -12.68 -0.36
C HIS A 57 19.80 -13.66 -1.54
N GLY A 58 19.99 -13.11 -2.75
CA GLY A 58 20.27 -13.92 -3.94
C GLY A 58 19.04 -14.47 -4.64
N ARG A 59 17.83 -14.12 -4.19
CA ARG A 59 16.58 -14.42 -4.89
C ARG A 59 15.60 -13.25 -4.88
N VAL A 60 14.61 -13.34 -5.75
CA VAL A 60 13.45 -12.44 -5.72
C VAL A 60 12.57 -12.85 -4.53
N VAL A 61 12.19 -11.87 -3.72
CA VAL A 61 11.29 -12.01 -2.57
C VAL A 61 10.11 -11.08 -2.78
N SER A 62 8.89 -11.57 -2.59
CA SER A 62 7.69 -10.72 -2.54
C SER A 62 7.42 -10.31 -1.09
N LEU A 63 7.45 -9.00 -0.83
CA LEU A 63 7.09 -8.49 0.49
C LEU A 63 5.65 -8.86 0.85
N GLU A 64 4.74 -8.72 -0.10
CA GLU A 64 3.31 -8.94 0.06
C GLU A 64 2.94 -10.41 0.35
N LYS A 65 3.70 -11.37 -0.18
CA LYS A 65 3.43 -12.80 -0.02
C LYS A 65 4.26 -13.47 1.07
N GLU A 66 5.48 -12.98 1.30
CA GLU A 66 6.46 -13.70 2.12
C GLU A 66 6.81 -12.95 3.41
N VAL A 67 6.82 -11.62 3.40
CA VAL A 67 7.33 -10.82 4.53
C VAL A 67 6.19 -10.23 5.35
N PHE A 68 5.27 -9.50 4.73
CA PHE A 68 4.17 -8.81 5.43
C PHE A 68 3.22 -9.75 6.15
N PRO A 69 2.83 -10.93 5.62
CA PRO A 69 2.02 -11.87 6.40
C PRO A 69 2.69 -12.27 7.72
N LYS A 70 4.00 -12.58 7.69
CA LYS A 70 4.79 -12.90 8.89
C LYS A 70 4.82 -11.73 9.88
N LEU A 71 5.08 -10.51 9.39
CA LEU A 71 5.11 -9.33 10.26
C LEU A 71 3.75 -8.96 10.85
N ALA A 72 2.66 -9.25 10.14
CA ALA A 72 1.30 -9.08 10.65
C ALA A 72 1.02 -10.07 11.79
N GLU A 73 1.39 -11.35 11.62
CA GLU A 73 1.29 -12.38 12.66
C GLU A 73 2.11 -12.00 13.90
N GLU A 74 3.30 -11.43 13.72
CA GLU A 74 4.17 -10.96 14.81
C GLU A 74 3.74 -9.62 15.42
N ARG A 75 2.63 -9.00 14.96
CA ARG A 75 2.14 -7.69 15.42
C ARG A 75 3.17 -6.56 15.28
N LYS A 76 4.01 -6.65 14.23
CA LYS A 76 5.08 -5.73 13.84
C LYS A 76 4.74 -4.87 12.62
N LEU A 77 3.62 -5.18 11.96
CA LEU A 77 3.11 -4.46 10.82
C LEU A 77 2.06 -3.42 11.25
N TYR A 78 2.22 -2.17 10.83
CA TYR A 78 1.33 -1.06 11.15
C TYR A 78 0.72 -0.46 9.88
N GLY A 79 -0.53 -0.03 9.97
CA GLY A 79 -1.27 0.63 8.91
C GLY A 79 -1.45 2.11 9.21
N TYR A 80 -1.02 2.97 8.30
CA TYR A 80 -1.32 4.40 8.33
C TYR A 80 -2.41 4.71 7.30
N PHE A 81 -3.57 5.15 7.79
CA PHE A 81 -4.68 5.51 6.93
C PHE A 81 -4.42 6.86 6.24
N HIS A 82 -4.52 6.89 4.92
CA HIS A 82 -4.34 8.12 4.17
C HIS A 82 -5.52 8.47 3.29
N GLU A 83 -6.00 9.68 3.53
CA GLU A 83 -7.02 10.35 2.74
C GLU A 83 -6.35 11.14 1.63
N GLY A 84 -6.49 10.62 0.41
CA GLY A 84 -5.91 11.23 -0.77
C GLY A 84 -6.11 10.34 -1.99
N HIS A 85 -5.92 10.94 -3.16
CA HIS A 85 -6.03 10.23 -4.42
C HIS A 85 -4.90 9.21 -4.54
N PHE A 86 -5.24 7.98 -4.92
CA PHE A 86 -4.28 6.93 -5.23
C PHE A 86 -4.77 6.16 -6.44
N MET A 87 -3.83 5.85 -7.33
CA MET A 87 -4.08 5.09 -8.54
C MET A 87 -2.82 4.33 -8.91
N ASP A 88 -2.90 3.01 -8.96
CA ASP A 88 -1.89 2.20 -9.62
C ASP A 88 -2.04 2.35 -11.15
N ILE A 89 -0.90 2.44 -11.84
CA ILE A 89 -0.80 2.62 -13.30
C ILE A 89 -0.12 1.42 -13.97
N GLY A 90 -0.05 0.27 -13.28
CA GLY A 90 0.62 -0.94 -13.77
C GLY A 90 -0.06 -1.62 -14.96
N MET A 91 -1.33 -1.31 -15.26
CA MET A 91 -2.06 -1.87 -16.41
C MET A 91 -2.26 -0.80 -17.50
N PRO A 92 -2.20 -1.17 -18.81
CA PRO A 92 -2.40 -0.22 -19.90
C PRO A 92 -3.68 0.62 -19.77
N GLU A 93 -4.78 0.00 -19.36
CA GLU A 93 -6.08 0.66 -19.18
C GLU A 93 -6.04 1.68 -18.04
N THR A 94 -5.41 1.32 -16.92
CA THR A 94 -5.24 2.23 -15.76
C THR A 94 -4.32 3.40 -16.10
N TYR A 95 -3.29 3.16 -16.91
CA TYR A 95 -2.39 4.20 -17.41
C TYR A 95 -3.10 5.17 -18.37
N ASP A 96 -3.96 4.67 -19.25
CA ASP A 96 -4.77 5.51 -20.14
C ASP A 96 -5.74 6.41 -19.37
N VAL A 97 -6.39 5.87 -18.33
CA VAL A 97 -7.24 6.66 -17.43
C VAL A 97 -6.41 7.71 -16.69
N PHE A 98 -5.23 7.35 -16.18
CA PHE A 98 -4.32 8.31 -15.55
C PHE A 98 -3.98 9.46 -16.51
N LYS A 99 -3.58 9.18 -17.75
CA LYS A 99 -3.24 10.23 -18.73
C LYS A 99 -4.38 11.22 -18.96
N ARG A 100 -5.63 10.74 -19.10
CA ARG A 100 -6.81 11.60 -19.28
C ARG A 100 -7.03 12.49 -18.05
N ASN A 101 -7.09 11.87 -16.87
CA ASN A 101 -7.42 12.56 -15.61
C ASN A 101 -6.30 13.49 -15.12
N PHE A 102 -5.03 13.11 -15.34
CA PHE A 102 -3.86 13.86 -14.88
C PHE A 102 -3.67 15.15 -15.70
N LEU A 103 -3.85 15.08 -17.02
CA LEU A 103 -3.81 16.26 -17.89
C LEU A 103 -4.95 17.23 -17.57
N GLU A 104 -6.17 16.73 -17.37
CA GLU A 104 -7.31 17.58 -16.96
C GLU A 104 -7.03 18.31 -15.64
N ARG A 105 -6.44 17.62 -14.64
CA ARG A 105 -6.13 18.25 -13.35
C ARG A 105 -4.95 19.22 -13.38
N LEU A 106 -3.90 18.95 -14.17
CA LEU A 106 -2.77 19.88 -14.32
C LEU A 106 -3.14 21.12 -15.14
N VAL A 107 -3.98 20.96 -16.16
CA VAL A 107 -4.37 22.05 -17.07
C VAL A 107 -5.53 22.87 -16.53
N MET A 108 -6.43 22.28 -15.73
CA MET A 108 -7.62 22.96 -15.19
C MET A 108 -7.52 23.34 -13.71
N SER A 109 -6.38 23.14 -13.03
CA SER A 109 -6.19 23.75 -11.71
C SER A 109 -6.04 25.26 -11.89
N PRO A 110 -7.03 26.10 -11.49
CA PRO A 110 -6.83 27.53 -11.47
C PRO A 110 -5.75 27.79 -10.41
N LYS A 111 -4.76 28.63 -10.73
CA LYS A 111 -3.90 29.25 -9.71
C LYS A 111 -4.75 29.62 -8.49
N ASN A 112 -4.48 29.03 -7.31
CA ASN A 112 -4.85 29.45 -5.94
C ASN A 112 -4.58 28.27 -4.99
N ASN A 113 -3.91 28.34 -3.84
CA ASN A 113 -3.31 29.42 -3.08
C ASN A 113 -2.18 28.80 -2.26
N VAL A 114 -0.98 29.39 -2.33
CA VAL A 114 -0.02 29.28 -1.24
C VAL A 114 -0.65 30.03 -0.05
N ARG A 115 -0.90 29.33 1.04
CA ARG A 115 -1.06 29.90 2.38
C ARG A 115 -0.01 29.27 3.27
#